data_AF-A0A968W0U6-F1
#
_entry.id   AF-A0A968W0U6-F1
#
_cell.length_a   1.000
_cell.length_b   1.000
_cell.length_c   1.000
_cell.angle_alpha   90.00
_cell.angle_beta   90.00
_cell.angle_gamma   90.00
#
_symmetry.space_group_name_H-M   'P 1'
#
loop_
_entity.id
_entity.type
_entity.pdbx_description
1 polymer ?
#
loop_
_entity_poly.entity_id
_entity_poly.type
_entity_poly.pdbx_seq_one_letter_code
_entity_poly.pdbx_strand_id
1 'polypeptide(L)'
;MDALRFRADRQINGIIEGFAKNKKYNNITYIDAKQGLAKHTTNNIVGHNLLLEHVHLNFTGNYYLAKLMADNILPLLGSNEPIKYSLADCERDMAYLLPNKQDIYKEVISRYGSAPFSGRYINQEMLFQVTSYVSKLKASEPLTPCYLEEEYLWAIESSPEDWVLHNLLGNYYLGEKCNQPNNAIAVFEKSIELQPNNYVAYNNIALACEQLHKNKEAIINYDKALRIFPYAMQVAGNKVSLLIRTGHEDEANEIMATLNLDKHIFSDDLNAAGIESVKKQNYDKAKVQFLLSVEFNNSNAKAYFNLARLYEKFGQAELALDHYKRAVKLDVGLLEARLCLADLCLKQKMYNDAAEQFLTLIKQGTESAHIHNNLGLAYALQNNFQLAIVCFDQAIKIEPTFLEAYNNLAGCYSKINNHRQAASVLQKALAIAPENQSLRQKLQKELSAN
;
A
#
# COMPACT_ATOMS: atom_id res chain seq x y z
N MET A 1 -31.78 -10.40 1.58
CA MET A 1 -31.12 -10.56 0.28
C MET A 1 -32.02 -11.41 -0.59
N ASP A 2 -32.79 -10.78 -1.47
CA ASP A 2 -33.26 -11.40 -2.71
C ASP A 2 -33.87 -10.30 -3.59
N ALA A 3 -33.05 -9.75 -4.48
CA ALA A 3 -33.52 -8.95 -5.59
C ALA A 3 -32.73 -9.40 -6.83
N LEU A 4 -33.47 -10.01 -7.75
CA LEU A 4 -33.00 -10.61 -8.98
C LEU A 4 -32.01 -9.73 -9.76
N ARG A 5 -31.00 -10.37 -10.37
CA ARG A 5 -30.05 -9.83 -11.34
C ARG A 5 -30.71 -9.39 -12.67
N PHE A 6 -31.79 -8.62 -12.65
CA PHE A 6 -32.25 -7.93 -13.85
C PHE A 6 -31.39 -6.68 -14.04
N ARG A 7 -30.35 -6.79 -14.85
CA ARG A 7 -29.71 -5.62 -15.45
C ARG A 7 -30.80 -4.92 -16.27
N ALA A 8 -31.34 -3.82 -15.77
CA ALA A 8 -32.24 -2.98 -16.54
C ALA A 8 -31.43 -2.37 -17.70
N ASP A 9 -31.64 -2.91 -18.90
CA ASP A 9 -31.32 -2.26 -20.17
C ASP A 9 -31.86 -0.82 -20.15
N ARG A 10 -31.17 0.11 -20.83
CA ARG A 10 -31.59 1.50 -21.08
C ARG A 10 -33.05 1.59 -21.55
N GLN A 11 -33.52 0.59 -22.28
CA GLN A 11 -34.89 0.45 -22.76
C GLN A 11 -35.88 0.14 -21.64
N ILE A 12 -35.55 -0.76 -20.70
CA ILE A 12 -36.40 -1.08 -19.54
C ILE A 12 -36.51 0.14 -18.62
N ASN A 13 -35.39 0.82 -18.34
CA ASN A 13 -35.40 2.06 -17.55
C ASN A 13 -36.23 3.15 -18.24
N GLY A 14 -36.12 3.30 -19.56
CA GLY A 14 -36.96 4.24 -20.32
C GLY A 14 -38.45 3.91 -20.27
N ILE A 15 -38.82 2.63 -20.28
CA ILE A 15 -40.21 2.18 -20.15
C ILE A 15 -40.74 2.45 -18.74
N ILE A 16 -39.95 2.15 -17.69
CA ILE A 16 -40.31 2.44 -16.30
C ILE A 16 -40.47 3.96 -16.10
N GLU A 17 -39.53 4.77 -16.58
CA GLU A 17 -39.60 6.24 -16.53
C GLU A 17 -40.85 6.76 -17.26
N GLY A 18 -41.12 6.27 -18.46
CA GLY A 18 -42.29 6.67 -19.26
C GLY A 18 -43.62 6.30 -18.60
N PHE A 19 -43.72 5.09 -18.03
CA PHE A 19 -44.90 4.65 -17.30
C PHE A 19 -45.10 5.44 -16.00
N ALA A 20 -44.02 5.66 -15.26
CA ALA A 20 -44.05 6.38 -14.00
C ALA A 20 -44.41 7.87 -14.16
N LYS A 21 -43.93 8.53 -15.22
CA LYS A 21 -44.29 9.93 -15.55
C LYS A 21 -45.74 10.11 -15.97
N ASN A 22 -46.32 9.11 -16.64
CA ASN A 22 -47.64 9.25 -17.28
C ASN A 22 -48.82 8.76 -16.43
N LYS A 23 -48.57 8.24 -15.22
CA LYS A 23 -49.63 7.77 -14.31
C LYS A 23 -49.83 8.75 -13.16
N LYS A 24 -51.10 9.05 -12.86
CA LYS A 24 -51.47 9.60 -11.54
C LYS A 24 -51.58 8.44 -10.56
N TYR A 25 -50.83 8.51 -9.48
CA TYR A 25 -50.93 7.53 -8.40
C TYR A 25 -51.61 8.18 -7.20
N ASN A 26 -52.54 7.47 -6.56
CA ASN A 26 -53.10 7.91 -5.29
C ASN A 26 -52.08 7.62 -4.19
N ASN A 27 -51.66 8.64 -3.45
CA ASN A 27 -50.72 8.57 -2.32
C ASN A 27 -49.30 8.08 -2.67
N ILE A 28 -48.89 8.11 -3.95
CA ILE A 28 -47.53 7.80 -4.39
C ILE A 28 -47.04 8.94 -5.28
N THR A 29 -45.87 9.49 -4.98
CA THR A 29 -45.24 10.57 -5.75
C THR A 29 -44.08 10.02 -6.56
N TYR A 30 -44.09 10.27 -7.87
CA TYR A 30 -42.96 9.96 -8.73
C TYR A 30 -41.89 11.07 -8.63
N ILE A 31 -40.64 10.71 -8.38
CA ILE A 31 -39.49 11.63 -8.29
C ILE A 31 -38.44 11.23 -9.34
N ASP A 32 -38.15 12.12 -10.29
CA ASP A 32 -37.08 11.95 -11.30
C ASP A 32 -35.75 12.48 -10.75
N ALA A 33 -35.06 11.64 -9.99
CA ALA A 33 -33.77 11.96 -9.36
C ALA A 33 -32.70 12.39 -10.39
N LYS A 34 -32.70 11.79 -11.58
CA LYS A 34 -31.72 12.07 -12.65
C LYS A 34 -31.89 13.47 -13.20
N GLN A 35 -33.12 13.89 -13.48
CA GLN A 35 -33.40 15.24 -13.95
C GLN A 35 -33.12 16.29 -12.87
N GLY A 36 -33.42 15.99 -11.60
CA GLY A 36 -33.12 16.88 -10.47
C GLY A 36 -31.62 17.14 -10.32
N LEU A 37 -30.80 16.08 -10.30
CA LEU A 37 -29.35 16.18 -10.15
C LEU A 37 -28.66 16.95 -11.29
N ALA A 38 -29.13 16.78 -12.53
CA ALA A 38 -28.55 17.44 -13.72
C ALA A 38 -28.64 18.98 -13.67
N LYS A 39 -29.58 19.55 -12.91
CA LYS A 39 -29.79 20.99 -12.84
C LYS A 39 -28.83 21.73 -11.89
N HIS A 40 -28.07 21.00 -11.06
CA HIS A 40 -27.31 21.59 -9.95
C HIS A 40 -25.80 21.31 -9.99
N THR A 41 -25.27 20.70 -11.07
CA THR A 41 -23.83 20.43 -11.20
C THR A 41 -23.16 21.40 -12.17
N THR A 42 -22.07 22.05 -11.76
CA THR A 42 -21.28 22.97 -12.60
C THR A 42 -20.46 22.28 -13.71
N ASN A 43 -20.27 20.95 -13.63
CA ASN A 43 -19.39 20.18 -14.53
C ASN A 43 -20.12 19.08 -15.34
N ASN A 44 -21.45 19.07 -15.42
CA ASN A 44 -22.24 18.06 -16.16
C ASN A 44 -22.01 16.58 -15.75
N ILE A 45 -21.54 16.32 -14.53
CA ILE A 45 -21.42 14.95 -14.01
C ILE A 45 -22.75 14.54 -13.37
N VAL A 46 -23.70 14.15 -14.21
CA VAL A 46 -24.97 13.56 -13.78
C VAL A 46 -24.73 12.09 -13.46
N GLY A 47 -25.34 11.57 -12.38
CA GLY A 47 -25.19 10.19 -11.89
C GLY A 47 -25.17 9.11 -12.98
N HIS A 48 -23.99 8.81 -13.50
CA HIS A 48 -23.71 7.64 -14.31
C HIS A 48 -22.88 6.69 -13.47
N ASN A 49 -23.61 5.83 -12.76
CA ASN A 49 -23.20 4.49 -12.34
C ASN A 49 -21.83 4.40 -11.64
N LEU A 50 -21.74 4.95 -10.43
CA LEU A 50 -20.94 4.33 -9.37
C LEU A 50 -21.79 3.18 -8.80
N LEU A 51 -21.31 1.94 -8.89
CA LEU A 51 -22.09 0.79 -8.42
C LEU A 51 -22.09 0.67 -6.91
N LEU A 52 -23.31 0.60 -6.38
CA LEU A 52 -23.70 -0.27 -5.29
C LEU A 52 -25.06 -0.85 -5.67
N GLU A 53 -25.34 -2.09 -5.27
CA GLU A 53 -26.73 -2.49 -5.04
C GLU A 53 -27.31 -1.48 -4.05
N HIS A 54 -28.32 -0.73 -4.51
CA HIS A 54 -29.02 0.34 -3.81
C HIS A 54 -28.15 1.57 -3.41
N VAL A 55 -28.33 2.66 -4.19
CA VAL A 55 -27.90 4.07 -4.01
C VAL A 55 -26.55 4.45 -4.68
N HIS A 56 -26.62 5.33 -5.69
CA HIS A 56 -25.64 5.52 -6.76
C HIS A 56 -24.89 6.88 -6.75
N LEU A 57 -24.66 7.51 -5.59
CA LEU A 57 -24.09 8.87 -5.55
C LEU A 57 -22.93 8.99 -4.56
N ASN A 58 -21.97 9.88 -4.89
CA ASN A 58 -20.98 10.36 -3.92
C ASN A 58 -21.67 11.19 -2.82
N PHE A 59 -20.96 11.56 -1.76
CA PHE A 59 -21.53 12.33 -0.64
C PHE A 59 -22.38 13.52 -1.10
N THR A 60 -21.83 14.37 -1.97
CA THR A 60 -22.52 15.53 -2.54
C THR A 60 -23.79 15.17 -3.30
N GLY A 61 -23.75 14.11 -4.12
CA GLY A 61 -24.94 13.65 -4.84
C GLY A 61 -25.99 13.06 -3.91
N ASN A 62 -25.61 12.33 -2.85
CA ASN A 62 -26.55 11.84 -1.84
C ASN A 62 -27.23 12.99 -1.11
N TYR A 63 -26.50 14.05 -0.75
CA TYR A 63 -27.09 15.26 -0.18
C TYR A 63 -28.12 15.89 -1.14
N TYR A 64 -27.79 16.06 -2.42
CA TYR A 64 -28.74 16.63 -3.38
C TYR A 64 -29.96 15.74 -3.61
N LEU A 65 -29.78 14.42 -3.58
CA LEU A 65 -30.91 13.49 -3.66
C LEU A 65 -31.82 13.60 -2.43
N ALA A 66 -31.24 13.62 -1.23
CA ALA A 66 -31.98 13.79 0.01
C ALA A 66 -32.73 15.12 0.04
N LYS A 67 -32.07 16.21 -0.36
CA LYS A 67 -32.67 17.53 -0.49
C LYS A 67 -33.82 17.53 -1.49
N LEU A 68 -33.62 16.95 -2.68
CA LEU A 68 -34.68 16.81 -3.69
C LEU A 68 -35.88 16.03 -3.14
N MET A 69 -35.64 14.90 -2.46
CA MET A 69 -36.72 14.12 -1.86
C MET A 69 -37.49 14.94 -0.82
N ALA A 70 -36.79 15.60 0.08
CA ALA A 70 -37.40 16.35 1.15
C ALA A 70 -38.13 17.62 0.63
N ASP A 71 -37.61 18.31 -0.39
CA ASP A 71 -38.31 19.41 -1.10
C ASP A 71 -39.63 18.94 -1.75
N ASN A 72 -39.73 17.67 -2.14
CA ASN A 72 -40.97 17.09 -2.68
C ASN A 72 -41.94 16.57 -1.60
N ILE A 73 -41.43 16.20 -0.42
CA ILE A 73 -42.23 15.68 0.70
C ILE A 73 -42.82 16.80 1.56
N LEU A 74 -42.05 17.87 1.82
CA LEU A 74 -42.46 18.96 2.71
C LEU A 74 -43.81 19.58 2.35
N PRO A 75 -44.13 19.87 1.07
CA PRO A 75 -45.45 20.40 0.70
C PRO A 75 -46.59 19.43 1.04
N LEU A 76 -46.34 18.12 0.99
CA LEU A 76 -47.33 17.09 1.35
C LEU A 76 -47.57 17.03 2.86
N LEU A 77 -46.62 17.50 3.67
CA LEU A 77 -46.73 17.64 5.12
C LEU A 77 -47.29 19.01 5.55
N GLY A 78 -47.69 19.85 4.60
CA GLY A 78 -48.20 21.20 4.86
C GLY A 78 -47.11 22.25 5.12
N SER A 79 -45.85 21.94 4.85
CA SER A 79 -44.73 22.88 4.95
C SER A 79 -44.32 23.38 3.56
N ASN A 80 -44.37 24.69 3.34
CA ASN A 80 -43.94 25.33 2.11
C ASN A 80 -42.56 26.01 2.24
N GLU A 81 -41.89 25.88 3.39
CA GLU A 81 -40.55 26.44 3.56
C GLU A 81 -39.49 25.54 2.90
N PRO A 82 -38.55 26.12 2.12
CA PRO A 82 -37.46 25.35 1.54
C PRO A 82 -36.51 24.88 2.65
N ILE A 83 -35.86 23.73 2.42
CA ILE A 83 -34.87 23.19 3.35
C ILE A 83 -33.67 24.13 3.41
N LYS A 84 -33.48 24.75 4.59
CA LYS A 84 -32.36 25.64 4.91
C LYS A 84 -31.08 24.88 5.30
N TYR A 85 -31.17 23.57 5.45
CA TYR A 85 -30.04 22.69 5.77
C TYR A 85 -29.10 22.58 4.55
N SER A 86 -27.88 23.08 4.70
CA SER A 86 -26.89 23.20 3.63
C SER A 86 -26.01 21.95 3.49
N LEU A 87 -25.23 21.87 2.40
CA LEU A 87 -24.24 20.80 2.24
C LEU A 87 -23.19 20.88 3.34
N ALA A 88 -22.79 22.09 3.75
CA ALA A 88 -21.82 22.30 4.80
C ALA A 88 -22.34 21.84 6.17
N ASP A 89 -23.63 22.09 6.46
CA ASP A 89 -24.27 21.59 7.68
C ASP A 89 -24.26 20.05 7.69
N CYS A 90 -24.60 19.43 6.56
CA CYS A 90 -24.55 17.98 6.41
C CYS A 90 -23.12 17.41 6.54
N GLU A 91 -22.11 18.09 5.99
CA GLU A 91 -20.70 17.69 6.13
C GLU A 91 -20.27 17.74 7.60
N ARG A 92 -20.72 18.76 8.33
CA ARG A 92 -20.39 18.96 9.74
C ARG A 92 -21.04 17.91 10.63
N ASP A 93 -22.35 17.72 10.50
CA ASP A 93 -23.13 16.77 11.31
C ASP A 93 -22.65 15.33 11.14
N MET A 94 -22.14 14.98 9.95
CA MET A 94 -21.59 13.66 9.67
C MET A 94 -20.09 13.52 9.95
N ALA A 95 -19.44 14.57 10.46
CA ALA A 95 -17.99 14.66 10.57
C ALA A 95 -17.27 14.23 9.27
N TYR A 96 -17.79 14.66 8.11
CA TYR A 96 -17.21 14.39 6.79
C TYR A 96 -15.98 15.30 6.56
N LEU A 97 -14.96 15.10 7.40
CA LEU A 97 -13.72 15.88 7.46
C LEU A 97 -12.67 15.33 6.49
N LEU A 98 -11.64 16.14 6.18
CA LEU A 98 -10.62 15.79 5.18
C LEU A 98 -10.00 14.38 5.35
N PRO A 99 -9.61 13.92 6.57
CA PRO A 99 -9.09 12.57 6.76
C PRO A 99 -10.11 11.48 6.36
N ASN A 100 -11.37 11.64 6.77
CA ASN A 100 -12.44 10.69 6.49
C ASN A 100 -12.79 10.68 5.00
N LYS A 101 -12.80 11.84 4.35
CA LYS A 101 -12.91 11.94 2.88
C LYS A 101 -11.82 11.11 2.21
N GLN A 102 -10.56 11.29 2.61
CA GLN A 102 -9.44 10.56 2.02
C GLN A 102 -9.58 9.03 2.19
N ASP A 103 -10.00 8.55 3.35
CA ASP A 103 -10.17 7.11 3.61
C ASP A 103 -11.34 6.51 2.82
N ILE A 104 -12.47 7.21 2.74
CA ILE A 104 -13.61 6.81 1.89
C ILE A 104 -13.17 6.67 0.43
N TYR A 105 -12.43 7.66 -0.09
CA TYR A 105 -11.98 7.60 -1.48
C TYR A 105 -10.88 6.55 -1.73
N LYS A 106 -10.05 6.20 -0.75
CA LYS A 106 -9.13 5.06 -0.86
C LYS A 106 -9.90 3.75 -1.03
N GLU A 107 -10.95 3.55 -0.25
CA GLU A 107 -11.82 2.36 -0.37
C GLU A 107 -12.52 2.32 -1.74
N VAL A 108 -13.01 3.47 -2.22
CA VAL A 108 -13.57 3.59 -3.57
C VAL A 108 -12.55 3.18 -4.65
N ILE A 109 -11.32 3.70 -4.56
CA ILE A 109 -10.22 3.35 -5.47
C ILE A 109 -9.91 1.85 -5.43
N SER A 110 -9.79 1.27 -4.22
CA SER A 110 -9.52 -0.17 -4.02
C SER A 110 -10.56 -1.04 -4.72
N ARG A 111 -11.85 -0.69 -4.55
CA ARG A 111 -12.96 -1.41 -5.19
C ARG A 111 -12.93 -1.31 -6.71
N TYR A 112 -12.56 -0.15 -7.27
CA TYR A 112 -12.40 -0.01 -8.73
C TYR A 112 -11.34 -0.95 -9.32
N GLY A 113 -10.31 -1.27 -8.53
CA GLY A 113 -9.27 -2.24 -8.88
C GLY A 113 -9.68 -3.71 -8.75
N SER A 114 -10.82 -4.01 -8.13
CA SER A 114 -11.27 -5.37 -7.81
C SER A 114 -12.48 -5.81 -8.64
N ALA A 115 -12.67 -7.11 -8.82
CA ALA A 115 -13.87 -7.65 -9.45
C ALA A 115 -15.13 -7.31 -8.60
N PRO A 116 -16.30 -7.01 -9.19
CA PRO A 116 -16.65 -7.10 -10.61
C PRO A 116 -16.38 -5.80 -11.40
N PHE A 117 -15.63 -4.86 -10.84
CA PHE A 117 -15.43 -3.54 -11.44
C PHE A 117 -14.25 -3.53 -12.40
N SER A 118 -13.13 -4.14 -12.03
CA SER A 118 -11.87 -4.15 -12.78
C SER A 118 -11.97 -4.41 -14.29
N GLY A 119 -13.00 -5.12 -14.77
CA GLY A 119 -13.24 -5.41 -16.19
C GLY A 119 -14.15 -4.44 -16.97
N ARG A 120 -14.56 -3.30 -16.42
CA ARG A 120 -15.50 -2.36 -17.09
C ARG A 120 -14.77 -1.33 -17.96
N TYR A 121 -15.30 -1.07 -19.16
CA TYR A 121 -14.71 -0.16 -20.15
C TYR A 121 -14.47 1.28 -19.65
N ILE A 122 -15.36 1.82 -18.80
CA ILE A 122 -15.27 3.21 -18.27
C ILE A 122 -14.42 3.30 -16.98
N ASN A 123 -13.97 2.17 -16.42
CA ASN A 123 -13.30 2.18 -15.11
C ASN A 123 -11.98 2.94 -15.10
N GLN A 124 -11.21 2.93 -16.20
CA GLN A 124 -9.92 3.62 -16.24
C GLN A 124 -10.10 5.14 -16.12
N GLU A 125 -11.11 5.69 -16.78
CA GLU A 125 -11.43 7.12 -16.71
C GLU A 125 -11.94 7.49 -15.31
N MET A 126 -12.83 6.68 -14.73
CA MET A 126 -13.35 6.90 -13.37
C MET A 126 -12.26 6.80 -12.31
N LEU A 127 -11.39 5.79 -12.42
CA LEU A 127 -10.24 5.62 -11.55
C LEU A 127 -9.31 6.83 -11.66
N PHE A 128 -9.06 7.34 -12.86
CA PHE A 128 -8.28 8.56 -13.07
C PHE A 128 -8.92 9.78 -12.40
N GLN A 129 -10.23 9.98 -12.57
CA GLN A 129 -10.95 11.11 -11.96
C GLN A 129 -10.92 11.05 -10.43
N VAL A 130 -11.21 9.89 -9.83
CA VAL A 130 -11.19 9.69 -8.38
C VAL A 130 -9.77 9.86 -7.84
N THR A 131 -8.76 9.29 -8.51
CA THR A 131 -7.35 9.41 -8.09
C THR A 131 -6.84 10.85 -8.19
N SER A 132 -7.27 11.59 -9.21
CA SER A 132 -6.98 13.02 -9.36
C SER A 132 -7.62 13.84 -8.25
N TYR A 133 -8.88 13.55 -7.90
CA TYR A 133 -9.56 14.19 -6.77
C TYR A 133 -8.86 13.92 -5.44
N VAL A 134 -8.47 12.66 -5.16
CA VAL A 134 -7.70 12.31 -3.96
C VAL A 134 -6.35 13.03 -3.91
N SER A 135 -5.68 13.18 -5.06
CA SER A 135 -4.42 13.93 -5.14
C SER A 135 -4.62 15.40 -4.77
N LYS A 136 -5.73 16.03 -5.19
CA LYS A 136 -6.09 17.40 -4.80
C LYS A 136 -6.41 17.50 -3.30
N LEU A 137 -7.16 16.54 -2.75
CA LEU A 137 -7.42 16.48 -1.31
C LEU A 137 -6.13 16.35 -0.48
N LYS A 138 -5.14 15.58 -0.97
CA LYS A 138 -3.83 15.46 -0.29
C LYS A 138 -3.01 16.74 -0.34
N ALA A 139 -3.18 17.56 -1.37
CA ALA A 139 -2.52 18.86 -1.51
C ALA A 139 -3.19 19.96 -0.67
N SER A 140 -4.34 19.70 -0.05
CA SER A 140 -5.02 20.65 0.83
C SER A 140 -4.27 20.77 2.16
N GLU A 141 -4.31 21.95 2.78
CA GLU A 141 -3.68 22.15 4.08
C GLU A 141 -4.27 21.19 5.12
N PRO A 142 -3.42 20.51 5.92
CA PRO A 142 -3.89 19.61 6.94
C PRO A 142 -4.60 20.40 8.04
N LEU A 143 -5.80 19.95 8.40
CA LEU A 143 -6.54 20.49 9.54
C LEU A 143 -5.73 20.32 10.84
N THR A 144 -5.80 21.30 11.72
CA THR A 144 -5.11 21.23 13.02
C THR A 144 -5.74 20.13 13.89
N PRO A 145 -4.96 19.44 14.74
CA PRO A 145 -5.51 18.42 15.64
C PRO A 145 -6.64 18.98 16.53
N CYS A 146 -6.47 20.17 17.11
CA CYS A 146 -7.49 20.81 17.95
C CYS A 146 -8.83 20.96 17.21
N TYR A 147 -8.77 21.45 15.97
CA TYR A 147 -9.98 21.64 15.15
C TYR A 147 -10.65 20.31 14.77
N LEU A 148 -9.87 19.29 14.43
CA LEU A 148 -10.43 17.97 14.10
C LEU A 148 -11.19 17.36 15.28
N GLU A 149 -10.61 17.44 16.49
CA GLU A 149 -11.24 16.93 17.70
C GLU A 149 -12.53 17.68 18.03
N GLU A 150 -12.51 19.02 17.95
CA GLU A 150 -13.70 19.86 18.16
C GLU A 150 -14.85 19.50 17.21
N GLU A 151 -14.56 19.31 15.92
CA GLU A 151 -15.59 18.98 14.93
C GLU A 151 -16.17 17.57 15.14
N TYR A 152 -15.36 16.60 15.57
CA TYR A 152 -15.88 15.28 15.93
C TYR A 152 -16.79 15.33 17.17
N LEU A 153 -16.35 16.05 18.21
CA LEU A 153 -17.13 16.18 19.45
C LEU A 153 -18.44 16.92 19.18
N TRP A 154 -18.43 17.95 18.35
CA TRP A 154 -19.63 18.69 17.95
C TRP A 154 -20.63 17.82 17.18
N ALA A 155 -20.15 17.00 16.24
CA ALA A 155 -21.00 16.07 15.50
C ALA A 155 -21.63 15.03 16.44
N ILE A 156 -20.86 14.50 17.39
CA ILE A 156 -21.36 13.56 18.41
C ILE A 156 -22.36 14.23 19.34
N GLU A 157 -22.14 15.48 19.76
CA GLU A 157 -23.11 16.21 20.59
C GLU A 157 -24.44 16.39 19.86
N SER A 158 -24.39 16.63 18.55
CA SER A 158 -25.59 16.76 17.70
C SER A 158 -26.28 15.42 17.42
N SER A 159 -25.56 14.29 17.53
CA SER A 159 -26.08 12.95 17.23
C SER A 159 -25.38 11.87 18.09
N PRO A 160 -25.66 11.82 19.40
CA PRO A 160 -24.92 10.99 20.36
C PRO A 160 -25.18 9.49 20.21
N GLU A 161 -26.22 9.11 19.46
CA GLU A 161 -26.57 7.71 19.18
C GLU A 161 -25.95 7.21 17.87
N ASP A 162 -25.21 8.06 17.13
CA ASP A 162 -24.52 7.64 15.92
C ASP A 162 -23.20 6.93 16.25
N TRP A 163 -23.24 5.60 16.22
CA TRP A 163 -22.09 4.74 16.46
C TRP A 163 -20.94 4.92 15.45
N VAL A 164 -21.21 5.46 14.25
CA VAL A 164 -20.19 5.75 13.23
C VAL A 164 -19.35 6.93 13.65
N LEU A 165 -19.96 8.00 14.17
CA LEU A 165 -19.23 9.18 14.66
C LEU A 165 -18.26 8.80 15.80
N HIS A 166 -18.70 7.92 16.70
CA HIS A 166 -17.86 7.36 17.76
C HIS A 166 -16.65 6.58 17.21
N ASN A 167 -16.84 5.78 16.15
CA ASN A 167 -15.72 5.10 15.48
C ASN A 167 -14.75 6.07 14.82
N LEU A 168 -15.27 7.12 14.17
CA LEU A 168 -14.43 8.13 13.51
C LEU A 168 -13.55 8.86 14.53
N LEU A 169 -14.12 9.28 15.66
CA LEU A 169 -13.38 9.89 16.75
C LEU A 169 -12.37 8.90 17.37
N GLY A 170 -12.75 7.64 17.54
CA GLY A 170 -11.82 6.61 18.05
C GLY A 170 -10.63 6.36 17.13
N ASN A 171 -10.87 6.30 15.81
CA ASN A 171 -9.80 6.17 14.82
C ASN A 171 -8.88 7.40 14.84
N TYR A 172 -9.44 8.59 15.04
CA TYR A 172 -8.67 9.81 15.22
C TYR A 172 -7.76 9.74 16.46
N TYR A 173 -8.29 9.37 17.62
CA TYR A 173 -7.50 9.22 18.85
C TYR A 173 -6.42 8.13 18.74
N LEU A 174 -6.70 7.04 18.02
CA LEU A 174 -5.76 5.94 17.81
C LEU A 174 -4.66 6.28 16.80
N GLY A 175 -4.87 7.30 15.95
CA GLY A 175 -3.93 7.73 14.93
C GLY A 175 -2.62 8.24 15.52
N GLU A 176 -1.51 8.04 14.81
CA GLU A 176 -0.14 8.35 15.26
C GLU A 176 0.06 9.81 15.72
N LYS A 177 -0.71 10.75 15.17
CA LYS A 177 -0.63 12.18 15.54
C LYS A 177 -1.26 12.50 16.89
N CYS A 178 -2.32 11.80 17.27
CA CYS A 178 -3.01 12.00 18.55
C CYS A 178 -2.43 11.06 19.60
N ASN A 179 -2.32 9.78 19.26
CA ASN A 179 -1.72 8.73 20.08
C ASN A 179 -2.31 8.71 21.51
N GLN A 180 -3.64 8.74 21.59
CA GLN A 180 -4.40 8.68 22.83
C GLN A 180 -5.23 7.38 22.90
N PRO A 181 -4.57 6.21 23.04
CA PRO A 181 -5.26 4.91 22.98
C PRO A 181 -6.33 4.72 24.07
N ASN A 182 -6.18 5.34 25.25
CA ASN A 182 -7.23 5.29 26.28
C ASN A 182 -8.50 6.04 25.86
N ASN A 183 -8.35 7.22 25.25
CA ASN A 183 -9.50 7.99 24.73
C ASN A 183 -10.15 7.25 23.56
N ALA A 184 -9.33 6.64 22.69
CA ALA A 184 -9.82 5.79 21.61
C ALA A 184 -10.67 4.62 22.15
N ILE A 185 -10.20 3.91 23.18
CA ILE A 185 -10.95 2.82 23.81
C ILE A 185 -12.30 3.32 24.32
N ALA A 186 -12.35 4.44 25.05
CA ALA A 186 -13.60 4.95 25.62
C ALA A 186 -14.67 5.24 24.56
N VAL A 187 -14.29 5.87 23.43
CA VAL A 187 -15.25 6.17 22.36
C VAL A 187 -15.62 4.92 21.54
N PHE A 188 -14.71 3.96 21.35
CA PHE A 188 -15.05 2.67 20.75
C PHE A 188 -15.95 1.82 21.66
N GLU A 189 -15.77 1.91 22.98
CA GLU A 189 -16.66 1.29 23.97
C GLU A 189 -18.08 1.84 23.85
N LYS A 190 -18.22 3.16 23.65
CA LYS A 190 -19.53 3.74 23.35
C LYS A 190 -20.10 3.25 22.01
N SER A 191 -19.26 3.10 20.97
CA SER A 191 -19.69 2.53 19.69
C SER A 191 -20.23 1.10 19.81
N ILE A 192 -19.60 0.23 20.62
CA ILE A 192 -20.10 -1.13 20.86
C ILE A 192 -21.29 -1.19 21.81
N GLU A 193 -21.46 -0.19 22.69
CA GLU A 193 -22.69 -0.05 23.50
C GLU A 193 -23.90 0.21 22.58
N LEU A 194 -23.73 1.15 21.64
CA LEU A 194 -24.75 1.52 20.65
C LEU A 194 -24.98 0.41 19.62
N GLN A 195 -23.90 -0.25 19.19
CA GLN A 195 -23.93 -1.31 18.18
C GLN A 195 -23.10 -2.53 18.62
N PRO A 196 -23.69 -3.46 19.41
CA PRO A 196 -22.96 -4.60 19.99
C PRO A 196 -22.35 -5.59 18.98
N ASN A 197 -22.78 -5.56 17.71
CA ASN A 197 -22.23 -6.38 16.62
C ASN A 197 -21.24 -5.61 15.72
N ASN A 198 -20.72 -4.46 16.17
CA ASN A 198 -19.71 -3.72 15.45
C ASN A 198 -18.32 -4.38 15.63
N TYR A 199 -18.01 -5.38 14.80
CA TYR A 199 -16.71 -6.07 14.84
C TYR A 199 -15.51 -5.15 14.58
N VAL A 200 -15.71 -4.03 13.86
CA VAL A 200 -14.65 -3.06 13.55
C VAL A 200 -14.23 -2.31 14.81
N ALA A 201 -15.19 -1.89 15.66
CA ALA A 201 -14.87 -1.28 16.95
C ALA A 201 -14.11 -2.23 17.87
N TYR A 202 -14.51 -3.51 17.95
CA TYR A 202 -13.75 -4.52 18.72
C TYR A 202 -12.32 -4.68 18.20
N ASN A 203 -12.11 -4.74 16.88
CA ASN A 203 -10.77 -4.77 16.30
C ASN A 203 -9.96 -3.52 16.67
N ASN A 204 -10.57 -2.34 16.68
CA ASN A 204 -9.86 -1.10 16.98
C ASN A 204 -9.55 -0.94 18.48
N ILE A 205 -10.43 -1.43 19.37
CA ILE A 205 -10.14 -1.57 20.80
C ILE A 205 -8.94 -2.51 20.99
N ALA A 206 -8.88 -3.62 20.25
CA ALA A 206 -7.74 -4.54 20.33
C ALA A 206 -6.43 -3.86 19.91
N LEU A 207 -6.43 -3.10 18.81
CA LEU A 207 -5.27 -2.31 18.36
C LEU A 207 -4.85 -1.25 19.40
N ALA A 208 -5.81 -0.57 20.04
CA ALA A 208 -5.52 0.36 21.13
C ALA A 208 -4.91 -0.34 22.35
N CYS A 209 -5.40 -1.54 22.68
CA CYS A 209 -4.84 -2.38 23.73
C CYS A 209 -3.39 -2.81 23.39
N GLU A 210 -3.09 -3.13 22.14
CA GLU A 210 -1.72 -3.44 21.69
C GLU A 210 -0.77 -2.24 21.88
N GLN A 211 -1.20 -1.01 21.55
CA GLN A 211 -0.41 0.21 21.80
C GLN A 211 -0.11 0.42 23.29
N LEU A 212 -1.02 -0.02 24.16
CA LEU A 212 -0.88 0.03 25.62
C LEU A 212 -0.14 -1.19 26.20
N HIS A 213 0.36 -2.11 25.35
CA HIS A 213 0.96 -3.39 25.75
C HIS A 213 0.03 -4.31 26.55
N LYS A 214 -1.28 -4.10 26.44
CA LYS A 214 -2.35 -4.90 27.05
C LYS A 214 -2.72 -6.06 26.13
N ASN A 215 -1.77 -6.98 25.94
CA ASN A 215 -1.88 -8.05 24.94
C ASN A 215 -3.05 -9.02 25.21
N LYS A 216 -3.37 -9.29 26.48
CA LYS A 216 -4.48 -10.19 26.85
C LYS A 216 -5.83 -9.59 26.45
N GLU A 217 -6.01 -8.32 26.74
CA GLU A 217 -7.20 -7.54 26.40
C GLU A 217 -7.35 -7.39 24.87
N ALA A 218 -6.23 -7.23 24.16
CA ALA A 218 -6.23 -7.22 22.70
C ALA A 218 -6.74 -8.54 22.12
N ILE A 219 -6.23 -9.69 22.59
CA ILE A 219 -6.67 -11.02 22.15
C ILE A 219 -8.18 -11.21 22.40
N ILE A 220 -8.67 -10.85 23.58
CA ILE A 220 -10.10 -10.94 23.92
C ILE A 220 -10.96 -10.15 22.94
N ASN A 221 -10.54 -8.94 22.57
CA ASN A 221 -11.29 -8.10 21.64
C ASN A 221 -11.20 -8.62 20.19
N TYR A 222 -10.06 -9.17 19.76
CA TYR A 222 -9.97 -9.88 18.48
C TYR A 222 -10.90 -11.09 18.43
N ASP A 223 -11.01 -11.87 19.50
CA ASP A 223 -11.92 -13.00 19.58
C ASP A 223 -13.39 -12.59 19.49
N LYS A 224 -13.77 -11.47 20.13
CA LYS A 224 -15.12 -10.91 20.00
C LYS A 224 -15.40 -10.48 18.56
N ALA A 225 -14.45 -9.77 17.94
CA ALA A 225 -14.58 -9.34 16.54
C ALA A 225 -14.74 -10.53 15.59
N LEU A 226 -13.91 -11.57 15.74
CA LEU A 226 -13.98 -12.79 14.91
C LEU A 226 -15.20 -13.66 15.22
N ARG A 227 -15.76 -13.63 16.43
CA ARG A 227 -17.06 -14.28 16.70
C ARG A 227 -18.21 -13.61 15.94
N ILE A 228 -18.19 -12.27 15.87
CA ILE A 228 -19.23 -11.51 15.16
C ILE A 228 -19.08 -11.67 13.66
N PHE A 229 -17.85 -11.55 13.15
CA PHE A 229 -17.55 -11.71 11.73
C PHE A 229 -16.34 -12.64 11.55
N PRO A 230 -16.56 -13.97 11.45
CA PRO A 230 -15.49 -14.96 11.33
C PRO A 230 -14.59 -14.77 10.11
N TYR A 231 -15.11 -14.16 9.05
CA TYR A 231 -14.38 -13.91 7.80
C TYR A 231 -13.68 -12.54 7.78
N ALA A 232 -13.53 -11.87 8.93
CA ALA A 232 -12.83 -10.60 9.05
C ALA A 232 -11.30 -10.78 8.89
N MET A 233 -10.82 -10.92 7.67
CA MET A 233 -9.42 -11.29 7.39
C MET A 233 -8.40 -10.32 7.99
N GLN A 234 -8.69 -9.02 8.00
CA GLN A 234 -7.84 -8.02 8.64
C GLN A 234 -7.70 -8.25 10.15
N VAL A 235 -8.80 -8.62 10.81
CA VAL A 235 -8.85 -8.89 12.26
C VAL A 235 -8.08 -10.17 12.58
N ALA A 236 -8.27 -11.22 11.77
CA ALA A 236 -7.53 -12.46 11.90
C ALA A 236 -6.02 -12.23 11.73
N GLY A 237 -5.61 -11.47 10.71
CA GLY A 237 -4.21 -11.11 10.49
C GLY A 237 -3.60 -10.34 11.66
N ASN A 238 -4.34 -9.37 12.22
CA ASN A 238 -3.89 -8.63 13.41
C ASN A 238 -3.72 -9.56 14.63
N LYS A 239 -4.67 -10.47 14.88
CA LYS A 239 -4.59 -11.44 15.98
C LYS A 239 -3.41 -12.39 15.81
N VAL A 240 -3.24 -12.97 14.62
CA VAL A 240 -2.11 -13.88 14.31
C VAL A 240 -0.78 -13.16 14.51
N SER A 241 -0.67 -11.91 14.06
CA SER A 241 0.50 -11.05 14.28
C SER A 241 0.85 -10.90 15.77
N LEU A 242 -0.15 -10.62 16.60
CA LEU A 242 0.04 -10.50 18.06
C LEU A 242 0.43 -11.83 18.71
N LEU A 243 -0.18 -12.94 18.31
CA LEU A 243 0.12 -14.28 18.84
C LEU A 243 1.57 -14.68 18.56
N ILE A 244 2.04 -14.51 17.31
CA ILE A 244 3.44 -14.79 16.94
C ILE A 244 4.40 -13.93 17.77
N ARG A 245 4.15 -12.62 17.88
CA ARG A 245 5.00 -11.70 18.65
C ARG A 245 5.04 -12.03 20.15
N THR A 246 4.03 -12.70 20.66
CA THR A 246 3.93 -13.10 22.08
C THR A 246 4.29 -14.57 22.34
N GLY A 247 4.74 -15.31 21.32
CA GLY A 247 5.20 -16.69 21.44
C GLY A 247 4.10 -17.77 21.41
N HIS A 248 2.89 -17.44 20.96
CA HIS A 248 1.74 -18.35 20.87
C HIS A 248 1.57 -18.87 19.43
N GLU A 249 2.60 -19.52 18.87
CA GLU A 249 2.65 -19.92 17.47
C GLU A 249 1.61 -21.02 17.12
N ASP A 250 1.33 -21.94 18.04
CA ASP A 250 0.35 -23.02 17.79
C ASP A 250 -1.07 -22.47 17.56
N GLU A 251 -1.50 -21.51 18.38
CA GLU A 251 -2.80 -20.84 18.24
C GLU A 251 -2.87 -20.03 16.94
N ALA A 252 -1.77 -19.38 16.56
CA ALA A 252 -1.66 -18.65 15.31
C ALA A 252 -1.87 -19.59 14.11
N ASN A 253 -1.22 -20.76 14.14
CA ASN A 253 -1.31 -21.79 13.09
C ASN A 253 -2.72 -22.37 12.97
N GLU A 254 -3.41 -22.59 14.09
CA GLU A 254 -4.79 -23.09 14.10
C GLU A 254 -5.77 -22.11 13.42
N ILE A 255 -5.66 -20.81 13.73
CA ILE A 255 -6.49 -19.76 13.13
C ILE A 255 -6.25 -19.70 11.62
N MET A 256 -4.99 -19.79 11.20
CA MET A 256 -4.62 -19.79 9.78
C MET A 256 -5.17 -21.01 9.03
N ALA A 257 -5.19 -22.19 9.67
CA ALA A 257 -5.76 -23.40 9.10
C ALA A 257 -7.29 -23.33 8.95
N THR A 258 -7.98 -22.76 9.94
CA THR A 258 -9.45 -22.75 10.02
C THR A 258 -10.10 -21.82 9.01
N LEU A 259 -9.48 -20.68 8.70
CA LEU A 259 -10.09 -19.66 7.84
C LEU A 259 -10.10 -20.01 6.35
N ASN A 260 -9.49 -21.15 5.95
CA ASN A 260 -9.40 -21.65 4.58
C ASN A 260 -9.23 -20.52 3.54
N LEU A 261 -8.37 -19.56 3.88
CA LEU A 261 -8.12 -18.34 3.13
C LEU A 261 -7.82 -18.73 1.68
N ASP A 262 -8.32 -17.97 0.71
CA ASP A 262 -7.75 -18.03 -0.64
C ASP A 262 -6.32 -17.48 -0.53
N LYS A 263 -5.41 -18.42 -0.24
CA LYS A 263 -4.03 -18.23 0.21
C LYS A 263 -3.24 -17.31 -0.73
N HIS A 264 -3.62 -17.30 -2.00
CA HIS A 264 -2.98 -16.49 -3.03
C HIS A 264 -3.38 -15.01 -2.96
N ILE A 265 -4.67 -14.69 -2.88
CA ILE A 265 -5.16 -13.30 -2.84
C ILE A 265 -4.65 -12.59 -1.58
N PHE A 266 -4.74 -13.26 -0.44
CA PHE A 266 -4.34 -12.67 0.83
C PHE A 266 -2.83 -12.47 0.95
N SER A 267 -2.02 -13.33 0.32
CA SER A 267 -0.57 -13.16 0.29
C SER A 267 -0.15 -11.88 -0.43
N ASP A 268 -0.76 -11.55 -1.57
CA ASP A 268 -0.43 -10.34 -2.32
C ASP A 268 -0.85 -9.06 -1.59
N ASP A 269 -2.03 -9.07 -0.94
CA ASP A 269 -2.51 -7.96 -0.11
C ASP A 269 -1.61 -7.73 1.11
N LEU A 270 -1.18 -8.80 1.79
CA LEU A 270 -0.24 -8.71 2.90
C LEU A 270 1.13 -8.19 2.46
N ASN A 271 1.63 -8.62 1.30
CA ASN A 271 2.86 -8.09 0.74
C ASN A 271 2.72 -6.59 0.43
N ALA A 272 1.61 -6.16 -0.18
CA ALA A 272 1.33 -4.74 -0.44
C ALA A 272 1.24 -3.92 0.87
N ALA A 273 0.58 -4.45 1.89
CA ALA A 273 0.47 -3.83 3.20
C ALA A 273 1.86 -3.72 3.90
N GLY A 274 2.70 -4.74 3.77
CA GLY A 274 4.09 -4.73 4.24
C GLY A 274 4.90 -3.61 3.61
N ILE A 275 4.80 -3.43 2.29
CA ILE A 275 5.47 -2.34 1.56
C ILE A 275 5.01 -0.97 2.08
N GLU A 276 3.72 -0.80 2.34
CA GLU A 276 3.18 0.45 2.90
C GLU A 276 3.70 0.71 4.32
N SER A 277 3.79 -0.32 5.16
CA SER A 277 4.38 -0.20 6.51
C SER A 277 5.86 0.19 6.46
N VAL A 278 6.63 -0.32 5.49
CA VAL A 278 8.03 0.09 5.26
C VAL A 278 8.13 1.58 4.92
N LYS A 279 7.24 2.10 4.06
CA LYS A 279 7.20 3.53 3.70
C LYS A 279 6.92 4.42 4.91
N LYS A 280 6.07 3.94 5.82
CA LYS A 280 5.76 4.58 7.11
C LYS A 280 6.82 4.36 8.18
N GLN A 281 7.92 3.67 7.86
CA GLN A 281 9.00 3.30 8.78
C GLN A 281 8.55 2.41 9.95
N ASN A 282 7.39 1.77 9.86
CA ASN A 282 6.91 0.80 10.84
C ASN A 282 7.42 -0.60 10.47
N TYR A 283 8.69 -0.86 10.79
CA TYR A 283 9.39 -2.05 10.34
C TYR A 283 8.95 -3.34 11.02
N ASP A 284 8.54 -3.29 12.29
CA ASP A 284 8.03 -4.47 13.00
C ASP A 284 6.73 -4.97 12.36
N LYS A 285 5.81 -4.04 12.07
CA LYS A 285 4.57 -4.34 11.35
C LYS A 285 4.84 -4.86 9.94
N ALA A 286 5.78 -4.23 9.23
CA ALA A 286 6.17 -4.69 7.89
C ALA A 286 6.73 -6.12 7.91
N LYS A 287 7.58 -6.44 8.89
CA LYS A 287 8.17 -7.77 9.05
C LYS A 287 7.08 -8.82 9.21
N VAL A 288 6.12 -8.58 10.10
CA VAL A 288 5.02 -9.51 10.32
C VAL A 288 4.17 -9.66 9.06
N GLN A 289 3.85 -8.57 8.38
CA GLN A 289 3.06 -8.63 7.13
C GLN A 289 3.76 -9.42 6.02
N PHE A 290 5.09 -9.28 5.87
CA PHE A 290 5.85 -10.10 4.92
C PHE A 290 5.96 -11.56 5.36
N LEU A 291 6.19 -11.84 6.65
CA LEU A 291 6.22 -13.19 7.20
C LEU A 291 4.89 -13.92 6.96
N LEU A 292 3.78 -13.25 7.26
CA LEU A 292 2.45 -13.76 6.97
C LEU A 292 2.28 -13.99 5.47
N SER A 293 2.68 -13.03 4.62
CA SER A 293 2.55 -13.16 3.17
C SER A 293 3.24 -14.42 2.62
N VAL A 294 4.47 -14.72 3.08
CA VAL A 294 5.21 -15.93 2.64
C VAL A 294 4.66 -17.22 3.25
N GLU A 295 4.06 -17.15 4.43
CA GLU A 295 3.40 -18.30 5.08
C GLU A 295 2.09 -18.65 4.36
N PHE A 296 1.28 -17.65 4.01
CA PHE A 296 0.04 -17.84 3.28
C PHE A 296 0.29 -18.35 1.85
N ASN A 297 1.29 -17.81 1.16
CA ASN A 297 1.69 -18.31 -0.16
C ASN A 297 3.21 -18.45 -0.24
N ASN A 298 3.68 -19.68 -0.02
CA ASN A 298 5.09 -20.05 -0.12
C ASN A 298 5.69 -19.95 -1.54
N SER A 299 4.87 -19.54 -2.53
CA SER A 299 5.27 -19.25 -3.90
C SER A 299 5.27 -17.75 -4.23
N ASN A 300 5.00 -16.86 -3.26
CA ASN A 300 5.06 -15.41 -3.46
C ASN A 300 6.51 -14.90 -3.46
N ALA A 301 7.15 -14.92 -4.63
CA ALA A 301 8.54 -14.49 -4.79
C ALA A 301 8.78 -13.04 -4.32
N LYS A 302 7.81 -12.13 -4.55
CA LYS A 302 7.92 -10.71 -4.16
C LYS A 302 7.92 -10.52 -2.65
N ALA A 303 7.12 -11.30 -1.93
CA ALA A 303 7.09 -11.28 -0.47
C ALA A 303 8.42 -11.76 0.14
N TYR A 304 8.97 -12.86 -0.39
CA TYR A 304 10.31 -13.32 0.00
C TYR A 304 11.39 -12.28 -0.27
N PHE A 305 11.34 -11.61 -1.42
CA PHE A 305 12.27 -10.52 -1.75
C PHE A 305 12.17 -9.34 -0.78
N ASN A 306 10.95 -8.87 -0.47
CA ASN A 306 10.74 -7.76 0.45
C ASN A 306 11.15 -8.12 1.89
N LEU A 307 10.87 -9.34 2.32
CA LEU A 307 11.31 -9.86 3.62
C LEU A 307 12.84 -9.91 3.70
N ALA A 308 13.51 -10.39 2.66
CA ALA A 308 14.97 -10.44 2.58
C ALA A 308 15.60 -9.04 2.68
N ARG A 309 15.05 -8.05 1.97
CA ARG A 309 15.48 -6.64 2.06
C ARG A 309 15.36 -6.09 3.49
N LEU A 310 14.29 -6.47 4.19
CA LEU A 310 14.09 -6.03 5.57
C LEU A 310 15.13 -6.66 6.51
N TYR A 311 15.42 -7.95 6.35
CA TYR A 311 16.50 -8.63 7.09
C TYR A 311 17.88 -8.04 6.79
N GLU A 312 18.19 -7.74 5.52
CA GLU A 312 19.44 -7.10 5.13
C GLU A 312 19.58 -5.73 5.80
N LYS A 313 18.51 -4.92 5.83
CA LYS A 313 18.49 -3.61 6.50
C LYS A 313 18.82 -3.70 7.98
N PHE A 314 18.42 -4.77 8.66
CA PHE A 314 18.70 -5.00 10.08
C PHE A 314 19.97 -5.84 10.33
N GLY A 315 20.80 -6.05 9.31
CA GLY A 315 22.07 -6.77 9.45
C GLY A 315 21.94 -8.28 9.63
N GLN A 316 20.74 -8.85 9.45
CA GLN A 316 20.46 -10.28 9.56
C GLN A 316 20.77 -10.98 8.23
N ALA A 317 22.05 -10.99 7.86
CA ALA A 317 22.49 -11.37 6.53
C ALA A 317 22.22 -12.84 6.16
N GLU A 318 22.28 -13.77 7.11
CA GLU A 318 21.97 -15.18 6.86
C GLU A 318 20.50 -15.39 6.48
N LEU A 319 19.57 -14.76 7.21
CA LEU A 319 18.14 -14.81 6.90
C LEU A 319 17.83 -14.10 5.57
N ALA A 320 18.49 -12.98 5.30
CA ALA A 320 18.35 -12.29 4.02
C ALA A 320 18.81 -13.18 2.84
N LEU A 321 19.94 -13.89 2.97
CA LEU A 321 20.42 -14.81 1.94
C LEU A 321 19.42 -15.93 1.65
N ASP A 322 18.85 -16.56 2.68
CA ASP A 322 17.88 -17.64 2.50
C ASP A 322 16.62 -17.16 1.76
N HIS A 323 16.05 -16.05 2.20
CA HIS A 323 14.85 -15.49 1.56
C HIS A 323 15.11 -14.96 0.15
N TYR A 324 16.27 -14.34 -0.13
CA TYR A 324 16.64 -13.97 -1.49
C TYR A 324 16.80 -15.19 -2.40
N LYS A 325 17.47 -16.25 -1.93
CA LYS A 325 17.60 -17.52 -2.68
C LYS A 325 16.23 -18.12 -2.98
N ARG A 326 15.31 -18.07 -2.01
CA ARG A 326 13.93 -18.53 -2.20
C ARG A 326 13.18 -17.70 -3.24
N ALA A 327 13.25 -16.36 -3.17
CA ALA A 327 12.62 -15.46 -4.12
C ALA A 327 13.08 -15.74 -5.56
N VAL A 328 14.40 -15.84 -5.78
CA VAL A 328 15.02 -16.07 -7.09
C VAL A 328 14.72 -17.47 -7.64
N LYS A 329 14.52 -18.46 -6.77
CA LYS A 329 14.10 -19.82 -7.17
C LYS A 329 12.64 -19.84 -7.63
N LEU A 330 11.77 -19.06 -6.98
CA LEU A 330 10.34 -18.99 -7.27
C LEU A 330 10.04 -18.18 -8.53
N ASP A 331 10.74 -17.06 -8.73
CA ASP A 331 10.62 -16.21 -9.90
C ASP A 331 12.00 -15.91 -10.50
N VAL A 332 12.33 -16.64 -11.56
CA VAL A 332 13.59 -16.51 -12.29
C VAL A 332 13.71 -15.15 -12.99
N GLY A 333 12.57 -14.49 -13.27
CA GLY A 333 12.47 -13.16 -13.89
C GLY A 333 12.58 -12.00 -12.91
N LEU A 334 12.64 -12.25 -11.59
CA LEU A 334 12.81 -11.22 -10.58
C LEU A 334 14.29 -10.78 -10.49
N LEU A 335 14.76 -10.10 -11.54
CA LEU A 335 16.16 -9.70 -11.72
C LEU A 335 16.69 -8.84 -10.54
N GLU A 336 15.84 -7.98 -9.98
CA GLU A 336 16.20 -7.15 -8.82
C GLU A 336 16.55 -8.00 -7.59
N ALA A 337 15.77 -9.05 -7.30
CA ALA A 337 16.07 -9.97 -6.20
C ALA A 337 17.39 -10.72 -6.41
N ARG A 338 17.68 -11.10 -7.66
CA ARG A 338 18.94 -11.77 -8.01
C ARG A 338 20.13 -10.81 -7.88
N LEU A 339 19.98 -9.54 -8.24
CA LEU A 339 21.02 -8.53 -8.04
C LEU A 339 21.32 -8.33 -6.55
N CYS A 340 20.28 -8.14 -5.72
CA CYS A 340 20.46 -8.01 -4.27
C CYS A 340 21.10 -9.27 -3.66
N LEU A 341 20.74 -10.47 -4.11
CA LEU A 341 21.38 -11.71 -3.70
C LEU A 341 22.88 -11.71 -4.05
N ALA A 342 23.22 -11.33 -5.29
CA ALA A 342 24.61 -11.29 -5.76
C ALA A 342 25.46 -10.31 -4.95
N ASP A 343 24.95 -9.10 -4.72
CA ASP A 343 25.61 -8.07 -3.93
C ASP A 343 25.76 -8.51 -2.46
N LEU A 344 24.75 -9.14 -1.86
CA LEU A 344 24.85 -9.66 -0.50
C LEU A 344 25.86 -10.80 -0.40
N CYS A 345 25.89 -11.74 -1.36
CA CYS A 345 26.93 -12.77 -1.43
C CYS A 345 28.34 -12.14 -1.51
N LEU A 346 28.52 -11.08 -2.29
CA LEU A 346 29.79 -10.37 -2.39
C LEU A 346 30.20 -9.74 -1.05
N LYS A 347 29.27 -9.07 -0.36
CA LYS A 347 29.49 -8.51 1.00
C LYS A 347 29.86 -9.60 2.01
N GLN A 348 29.21 -10.76 1.93
CA GLN A 348 29.45 -11.93 2.79
C GLN A 348 30.64 -12.78 2.37
N LYS A 349 31.45 -12.30 1.40
CA LYS A 349 32.65 -12.98 0.89
C LYS A 349 32.38 -14.33 0.23
N MET A 350 31.14 -14.59 -0.16
CA MET A 350 30.71 -15.76 -0.92
C MET A 350 30.94 -15.51 -2.40
N TYR A 351 32.21 -15.40 -2.79
CA TYR A 351 32.59 -14.88 -4.11
C TYR A 351 32.15 -15.76 -5.28
N ASN A 352 32.14 -17.09 -5.10
CA ASN A 352 31.67 -18.02 -6.12
C ASN A 352 30.17 -17.85 -6.38
N ASP A 353 29.37 -17.85 -5.31
CA ASP A 353 27.92 -17.63 -5.37
C ASP A 353 27.59 -16.26 -6.00
N ALA A 354 28.32 -15.21 -5.62
CA ALA A 354 28.16 -13.88 -6.21
C ALA A 354 28.42 -13.89 -7.73
N ALA A 355 29.54 -14.50 -8.15
CA ALA A 355 29.89 -14.60 -9.56
C ALA A 355 28.84 -15.38 -10.38
N GLU A 356 28.31 -16.47 -9.83
CA GLU A 356 27.23 -17.25 -10.46
C GLU A 356 25.96 -16.40 -10.69
N GLN A 357 25.54 -15.64 -9.68
CA GLN A 357 24.35 -14.80 -9.79
C GLN A 357 24.54 -13.66 -10.81
N PHE A 358 25.70 -12.98 -10.82
CA PHE A 358 25.99 -11.94 -11.81
C PHE A 358 26.07 -12.50 -13.24
N LEU A 359 26.71 -13.66 -13.43
CA LEU A 359 26.73 -14.32 -14.74
C LEU A 359 25.32 -14.68 -15.22
N THR A 360 24.44 -15.09 -14.30
CA THR A 360 23.04 -15.38 -14.64
C THR A 360 22.30 -14.12 -15.08
N LEU A 361 22.49 -12.99 -14.38
CA LEU A 361 21.92 -11.69 -14.80
C LEU A 361 22.37 -11.28 -16.21
N ILE A 362 23.66 -11.45 -16.52
CA ILE A 362 24.22 -11.16 -17.84
C ILE A 362 23.61 -12.07 -18.91
N LYS A 363 23.50 -13.38 -18.63
CA LYS A 363 22.86 -14.35 -19.55
C LYS A 363 21.39 -14.03 -19.82
N GLN A 364 20.69 -13.44 -18.86
CA GLN A 364 19.31 -12.99 -19.00
C GLN A 364 19.17 -11.65 -19.75
N GLY A 365 20.29 -11.07 -20.23
CA GLY A 365 20.30 -9.85 -21.04
C GLY A 365 20.39 -8.57 -20.21
N THR A 366 20.75 -8.64 -18.93
CA THR A 366 20.94 -7.44 -18.12
C THR A 366 22.25 -6.74 -18.50
N GLU A 367 22.16 -5.66 -19.26
CA GLU A 367 23.31 -4.83 -19.65
C GLU A 367 23.54 -3.72 -18.62
N SER A 368 24.54 -3.90 -17.74
CA SER A 368 24.84 -2.93 -16.68
C SER A 368 26.34 -2.92 -16.35
N ALA A 369 26.93 -1.73 -16.37
CA ALA A 369 28.33 -1.54 -15.99
C ALA A 369 28.58 -1.96 -14.52
N HIS A 370 27.64 -1.71 -13.62
CA HIS A 370 27.71 -2.13 -12.22
C HIS A 370 27.79 -3.66 -12.08
N ILE A 371 26.98 -4.41 -12.83
CA ILE A 371 27.00 -5.89 -12.79
C ILE A 371 28.35 -6.43 -13.26
N HIS A 372 28.88 -5.90 -14.37
CA HIS A 372 30.20 -6.29 -14.87
C HIS A 372 31.32 -5.91 -13.90
N ASN A 373 31.27 -4.74 -13.26
CA ASN A 373 32.24 -4.36 -12.24
C ASN A 373 32.16 -5.26 -11.01
N ASN A 374 30.97 -5.56 -10.50
CA ASN A 374 30.83 -6.41 -9.30
C ASN A 374 31.20 -7.88 -9.58
N LEU A 375 30.94 -8.39 -10.79
CA LEU A 375 31.47 -9.68 -11.24
C LEU A 375 33.01 -9.66 -11.32
N GLY A 376 33.59 -8.59 -11.87
CA GLY A 376 35.03 -8.40 -11.90
C GLY A 376 35.63 -8.35 -10.50
N LEU A 377 34.97 -7.68 -9.56
CA LEU A 377 35.38 -7.62 -8.16
C LEU A 377 35.30 -9.01 -7.49
N ALA A 378 34.25 -9.78 -7.76
CA ALA A 378 34.14 -11.17 -7.28
C ALA A 378 35.31 -12.04 -7.75
N TYR A 379 35.72 -11.93 -9.03
CA TYR A 379 36.89 -12.63 -9.54
C TYR A 379 38.21 -12.12 -8.98
N ALA A 380 38.37 -10.80 -8.86
CA ALA A 380 39.58 -10.20 -8.30
C ALA A 380 39.83 -10.64 -6.85
N LEU A 381 38.76 -10.73 -6.04
CA LEU A 381 38.83 -11.20 -4.65
C LEU A 381 39.14 -12.71 -4.53
N GLN A 382 38.93 -13.48 -5.61
CA GLN A 382 39.39 -14.86 -5.75
C GLN A 382 40.80 -14.98 -6.34
N ASN A 383 41.49 -13.86 -6.60
CA ASN A 383 42.76 -13.77 -7.35
C ASN A 383 42.69 -14.22 -8.82
N ASN A 384 41.49 -14.31 -9.40
CA ASN A 384 41.27 -14.60 -10.82
C ASN A 384 41.40 -13.31 -11.65
N PHE A 385 42.58 -12.70 -11.64
CA PHE A 385 42.81 -11.36 -12.20
C PHE A 385 42.55 -11.27 -13.70
N GLN A 386 42.83 -12.33 -14.48
CA GLN A 386 42.56 -12.32 -15.92
C GLN A 386 41.06 -12.21 -16.23
N LEU A 387 40.22 -12.96 -15.50
CA LEU A 387 38.76 -12.86 -15.66
C LEU A 387 38.24 -11.50 -15.17
N ALA A 388 38.79 -11.01 -14.05
CA ALA A 388 38.43 -9.70 -13.52
C ALA A 388 38.69 -8.56 -14.53
N ILE A 389 39.86 -8.58 -15.19
CA ILE A 389 40.22 -7.62 -16.24
C ILE A 389 39.17 -7.59 -17.36
N VAL A 390 38.77 -8.76 -17.87
CA VAL A 390 37.73 -8.86 -18.92
C VAL A 390 36.41 -8.25 -18.46
N CYS A 391 36.00 -8.50 -17.22
CA CYS A 391 34.79 -7.94 -16.66
C CYS A 391 34.85 -6.42 -16.50
N PHE A 392 35.95 -5.87 -15.98
CA PHE A 392 36.09 -4.42 -15.84
C PHE A 392 36.19 -3.70 -17.19
N ASP A 393 36.88 -4.28 -18.17
CA ASP A 393 36.89 -3.74 -19.54
C ASP A 393 35.48 -3.70 -20.13
N GLN A 394 34.65 -4.72 -19.88
CA GLN A 394 33.25 -4.72 -20.32
C GLN A 394 32.42 -3.65 -19.60
N ALA A 395 32.63 -3.45 -18.29
CA ALA A 395 31.98 -2.37 -17.55
C ALA A 395 32.32 -0.99 -18.14
N ILE A 396 33.58 -0.74 -18.48
CA ILE A 396 34.05 0.49 -19.12
C ILE A 396 33.47 0.67 -20.53
N LYS A 397 33.32 -0.43 -21.30
CA LYS A 397 32.68 -0.36 -22.62
C LYS A 397 31.22 0.07 -22.54
N ILE A 398 30.48 -0.45 -21.55
CA ILE A 398 29.07 -0.12 -21.33
C ILE A 398 28.94 1.32 -20.83
N GLU A 399 29.75 1.70 -19.84
CA GLU A 399 29.77 3.04 -19.27
C GLU A 399 31.20 3.61 -19.23
N PRO A 400 31.61 4.37 -20.27
CA PRO A 400 32.97 4.91 -20.36
C PRO A 400 33.37 5.87 -19.24
N THR A 401 32.40 6.41 -18.50
CA THR A 401 32.59 7.33 -17.36
C THR A 401 32.66 6.62 -16.00
N PHE A 402 32.52 5.30 -15.95
CA PHE A 402 32.44 4.56 -14.69
C PHE A 402 33.81 4.40 -14.01
N LEU A 403 34.23 5.43 -13.26
CA LEU A 403 35.57 5.54 -12.64
C LEU A 403 35.95 4.36 -11.75
N GLU A 404 34.98 3.73 -11.08
CA GLU A 404 35.25 2.58 -10.20
C GLU A 404 35.84 1.39 -10.98
N ALA A 405 35.31 1.12 -12.17
CA ALA A 405 35.80 0.05 -13.03
C ALA A 405 37.25 0.29 -13.50
N TYR A 406 37.61 1.54 -13.84
CA TYR A 406 39.01 1.88 -14.17
C TYR A 406 39.95 1.66 -12.98
N ASN A 407 39.53 2.08 -11.80
CA ASN A 407 40.32 1.92 -10.58
C ASN A 407 40.54 0.44 -10.25
N ASN A 408 39.50 -0.39 -10.38
CA ASN A 408 39.56 -1.82 -10.14
C ASN A 408 40.40 -2.55 -11.21
N LEU A 409 40.27 -2.15 -12.49
CA LEU A 409 41.06 -2.66 -13.60
C LEU A 409 42.56 -2.38 -13.42
N ALA A 410 42.91 -1.14 -13.07
CA ALA A 410 44.30 -0.77 -12.78
C ALA A 410 44.87 -1.57 -11.60
N GLY A 411 44.06 -1.78 -10.56
CA GLY A 411 44.42 -2.65 -9.44
C GLY A 411 44.73 -4.09 -9.86
N CYS A 412 43.95 -4.66 -10.78
CA CYS A 412 44.20 -6.01 -11.30
C CYS A 412 45.50 -6.07 -12.13
N TYR A 413 45.75 -5.08 -12.99
CA TYR A 413 47.01 -5.00 -13.75
C TYR A 413 48.23 -4.89 -12.82
N SER A 414 48.14 -4.09 -11.75
CA SER A 414 49.18 -3.97 -10.73
C SER A 414 49.43 -5.32 -10.03
N LYS A 415 48.38 -6.08 -9.70
CA LYS A 415 48.50 -7.41 -9.06
C LYS A 415 49.16 -8.47 -9.93
N ILE A 416 49.08 -8.35 -11.25
CA ILE A 416 49.82 -9.22 -12.19
C ILE A 416 51.15 -8.62 -12.65
N ASN A 417 51.66 -7.60 -11.93
CA ASN A 417 52.91 -6.87 -12.21
C ASN A 417 52.97 -6.21 -13.59
N ASN A 418 51.82 -5.88 -14.19
CA ASN A 418 51.74 -5.13 -15.44
C ASN A 418 51.55 -3.63 -15.16
N HIS A 419 52.56 -3.03 -14.55
CA HIS A 419 52.55 -1.62 -14.12
C HIS A 419 52.34 -0.65 -15.27
N ARG A 420 52.83 -0.98 -16.47
CA ARG A 420 52.60 -0.18 -17.69
C ARG A 420 51.12 -0.06 -18.05
N GLN A 421 50.37 -1.17 -18.05
CA GLN A 421 48.94 -1.11 -18.34
C GLN A 421 48.14 -0.50 -17.20
N ALA A 422 48.52 -0.76 -15.94
CA ALA A 422 47.91 -0.10 -14.78
C ALA A 422 48.00 1.43 -14.90
N ALA A 423 49.19 1.96 -15.21
CA ALA A 423 49.40 3.40 -15.44
C ALA A 423 48.56 3.94 -16.61
N SER A 424 48.50 3.21 -17.73
CA SER A 424 47.69 3.63 -18.89
C SER A 424 46.19 3.73 -18.56
N VAL A 425 45.65 2.76 -17.81
CA VAL A 425 44.24 2.77 -17.37
C VAL A 425 43.98 3.94 -16.42
N LEU A 426 44.89 4.20 -15.47
CA LEU A 426 44.77 5.33 -14.55
C LEU A 426 44.84 6.69 -15.25
N GLN A 427 45.67 6.83 -16.29
CA GLN A 427 45.70 8.03 -17.12
C GLN A 427 44.36 8.28 -17.82
N LYS A 428 43.72 7.23 -18.37
CA LYS A 428 42.37 7.34 -18.95
C LYS A 428 41.34 7.76 -17.90
N ALA A 429 41.40 7.17 -16.69
CA ALA A 429 40.53 7.54 -15.59
C ALA A 429 40.71 9.02 -15.16
N LEU A 430 41.95 9.51 -15.14
CA LEU A 430 42.26 10.91 -14.85
C LEU A 430 41.87 11.86 -15.98
N ALA A 431 41.77 11.41 -17.23
CA ALA A 431 41.19 12.23 -18.30
C ALA A 431 39.70 12.50 -18.06
N ILE A 432 38.99 11.56 -17.42
CA ILE A 432 37.58 11.71 -17.03
C ILE A 432 37.44 12.53 -15.75
N ALA A 433 38.29 12.29 -14.74
CA ALA A 433 38.28 12.99 -13.46
C ALA A 433 39.67 13.57 -13.13
N PRO A 434 40.07 14.71 -13.74
CA PRO A 434 41.42 15.26 -13.60
C PRO A 434 41.79 15.57 -12.15
N GLU A 435 40.84 16.00 -11.34
CA GLU A 435 41.05 16.43 -9.95
C GLU A 435 41.12 15.29 -8.93
N ASN A 436 40.93 14.03 -9.34
CA ASN A 436 40.91 12.89 -8.43
C ASN A 436 42.32 12.58 -7.88
N GLN A 437 42.61 13.08 -6.68
CA GLN A 437 43.92 12.93 -6.03
C GLN A 437 44.30 11.46 -5.77
N SER A 438 43.34 10.61 -5.41
CA SER A 438 43.56 9.19 -5.17
C SER A 438 44.07 8.47 -6.43
N LEU A 439 43.46 8.75 -7.59
CA LEU A 439 43.92 8.20 -8.87
C LEU A 439 45.32 8.71 -9.27
N ARG A 440 45.64 9.99 -9.01
CA ARG A 440 46.98 10.54 -9.26
C ARG A 440 48.06 9.86 -8.41
N GLN A 441 47.79 9.64 -7.13
CA GLN A 441 48.72 8.93 -6.24
C GLN A 441 48.96 7.49 -6.69
N LYS A 442 47.90 6.77 -7.08
CA LYS A 442 48.03 5.42 -7.65
C LYS A 442 48.84 5.43 -8.94
N LEU A 443 48.62 6.41 -9.84
CA LEU A 443 49.38 6.52 -11.08
C LEU A 443 50.87 6.74 -10.80
N GLN A 444 51.22 7.64 -9.87
CA GLN A 444 52.60 7.90 -9.50
C GLN A 444 53.29 6.63 -8.96
N LYS A 445 52.58 5.85 -8.14
CA LYS A 445 53.07 4.57 -7.63
C LYS A 445 53.37 3.58 -8.76
N GLU A 446 52.44 3.39 -9.69
CA GLU A 446 52.63 2.46 -10.82
C GLU A 446 53.75 2.92 -11.76
N LEU A 447 53.94 4.24 -11.94
CA LEU A 447 55.06 4.77 -12.74
C LEU A 447 56.42 4.57 -12.06
N SER A 448 56.48 4.57 -10.73
CA SER A 448 57.72 4.32 -9.97
C SER A 448 58.10 2.83 -9.85
N ALA A 449 57.18 1.93 -10.21
CA ALA A 449 57.36 0.48 -10.14
C ALA A 449 57.80 -0.15 -11.48
N ASN A 450 57.79 0.64 -12.57
CA ASN A 450 58.47 0.32 -13.84
C ASN A 450 59.93 0.78 -13.78
#